data_AF-A0A8X7WCA6-F1
#
_entry.id   AF-A0A8X7WCA6-F1
#
_cell.length_a   1.000
_cell.length_b   1.000
_cell.length_c   1.000
_cell.angle_alpha   90.00
_cell.angle_beta   90.00
_cell.angle_gamma   90.00
#
_symmetry.space_group_name_H-M   'P 1'
#
loop_
_entity.id
_entity.type
_entity.pdbx_description
1 polymer ?
#
loop_
_entity_poly.entity_id
_entity_poly.type
_entity_poly.pdbx_seq_one_letter_code
_entity_poly.pdbx_strand_id
1 'polypeptide(L)'
;MFVKRITSYALVVPRSRKCVPSVILLVSKSWEAKVSRQLFIQVIGAIVDVRFEDQEGLPLIMTFLQVQDHPKRLVLEVSHHLGQNVVRTIAMDGMEGLVRGRRVLNTGAPITIS
;
A
#
# COMPACT_ATOMS: atom_id res chain seq x y z
N MET A 1 12.12 -39.26 2.12
CA MET A 1 12.54 -39.18 3.55
C MET A 1 12.39 -37.73 3.99
N PHE A 2 11.82 -37.46 5.16
CA PHE A 2 11.28 -36.14 5.55
C PHE A 2 12.00 -35.61 6.80
N VAL A 3 12.64 -34.44 6.75
CA VAL A 3 12.96 -33.65 7.96
C VAL A 3 13.13 -32.14 7.67
N LYS A 4 12.88 -31.32 8.70
CA LYS A 4 12.60 -29.87 8.68
C LYS A 4 13.81 -29.01 9.16
N ARG A 5 13.75 -27.67 8.92
CA ARG A 5 14.25 -26.49 9.73
C ARG A 5 14.77 -25.37 8.78
N ILE A 6 14.51 -24.04 8.85
CA ILE A 6 13.96 -23.10 9.86
C ILE A 6 14.91 -22.84 11.04
N THR A 7 15.50 -21.66 11.30
CA THR A 7 15.37 -20.25 10.75
C THR A 7 16.78 -19.63 10.50
N SER A 8 16.98 -18.43 9.93
CA SER A 8 16.97 -17.12 10.65
C SER A 8 17.41 -15.94 9.77
N TYR A 9 16.90 -14.75 10.05
CA TYR A 9 17.17 -13.46 9.37
C TYR A 9 18.27 -12.67 10.08
N ALA A 10 19.20 -12.09 9.31
CA ALA A 10 20.26 -11.22 9.82
C ALA A 10 20.09 -9.80 9.28
N LEU A 11 19.59 -8.88 10.12
CA LEU A 11 19.75 -7.44 9.93
C LEU A 11 20.30 -6.82 11.22
N VAL A 12 21.34 -6.01 11.05
CA VAL A 12 22.17 -5.47 12.13
C VAL A 12 21.40 -4.40 12.89
N VAL A 13 21.16 -4.62 14.18
CA VAL A 13 20.60 -3.60 15.09
C VAL A 13 21.75 -2.82 15.74
N PRO A 14 21.90 -1.51 15.51
CA PRO A 14 22.93 -0.71 16.17
C PRO A 14 22.62 -0.53 17.67
N ARG A 15 23.68 -0.56 18.48
CA ARG A 15 23.62 -0.79 19.93
C ARG A 15 23.95 0.47 20.72
N SER A 16 22.95 1.23 21.17
CA SER A 16 23.16 2.33 22.13
C SER A 16 22.01 2.52 23.11
N ARG A 17 22.17 1.81 24.24
CA ARG A 17 21.59 2.02 25.57
C ARG A 17 21.22 3.48 25.91
N LYS A 18 20.02 3.66 26.50
CA LYS A 18 19.86 4.08 27.91
C LYS A 18 18.60 3.43 28.50
N CYS A 19 18.63 3.15 29.80
CA CYS A 19 17.55 2.51 30.55
C CYS A 19 16.65 3.57 31.21
N VAL A 20 15.34 3.33 31.27
CA VAL A 20 14.43 3.79 32.36
C VAL A 20 13.23 2.82 32.46
N PRO A 21 12.57 2.72 33.63
CA PRO A 21 11.96 1.45 34.04
C PRO A 21 10.47 1.27 33.70
N SER A 22 10.03 0.02 33.86
CA SER A 22 8.65 -0.48 33.88
C SER A 22 7.57 0.54 34.28
N VAL A 23 6.90 1.14 33.30
CA VAL A 23 5.45 1.49 33.27
C VAL A 23 5.12 2.08 31.88
N ILE A 24 4.09 1.53 31.23
CA ILE A 24 3.29 2.08 30.11
C ILE A 24 4.02 2.94 29.07
N LEU A 25 4.28 2.36 27.89
CA LEU A 25 4.37 3.10 26.61
C LEU A 25 3.68 2.30 25.50
N LEU A 26 2.38 2.59 25.31
CA LEU A 26 1.64 2.25 24.09
C LEU A 26 2.21 3.08 22.93
N VAL A 27 3.23 2.57 22.24
CA VAL A 27 3.86 3.31 21.12
C VAL A 27 3.75 2.54 19.81
N SER A 28 2.88 3.09 18.97
CA SER A 28 2.83 2.96 17.50
C SER A 28 3.20 1.60 16.94
N LYS A 29 2.17 0.78 16.70
CA LYS A 29 2.18 -0.13 15.57
C LYS A 29 2.16 0.73 14.30
N SER A 30 3.34 1.19 13.88
CA SER A 30 3.53 2.00 12.68
C SER A 30 2.91 1.23 11.52
N TRP A 31 1.93 1.84 10.85
CA TRP A 31 1.37 1.28 9.63
C TRP A 31 2.45 1.43 8.56
N GLU A 32 3.20 0.36 8.33
CA GLU A 32 4.17 0.26 7.24
C GLU A 32 3.40 0.24 5.91
N ALA A 33 3.02 1.43 5.42
CA ALA A 33 2.31 1.59 4.16
C ALA A 33 3.16 1.01 3.03
N LYS A 34 2.77 -0.16 2.50
CA LYS A 34 3.57 -0.94 1.55
C LYS A 34 3.58 -0.21 0.20
N VAL A 35 4.57 0.67 0.02
CA VAL A 35 4.72 1.50 -1.20
C VAL A 35 4.88 0.59 -2.41
N SER A 36 3.85 0.55 -3.23
CA SER A 36 3.81 -0.33 -4.40
C SER A 36 4.77 0.19 -5.48
N ARG A 37 5.72 -0.65 -5.88
CA ARG A 37 6.59 -0.35 -7.04
C ARG A 37 5.75 -0.36 -8.33
N GLN A 38 6.19 0.39 -9.34
CA GLN A 38 5.32 1.21 -10.21
C GLN A 38 4.46 0.42 -11.18
N LEU A 39 3.26 0.96 -11.44
CA LEU A 39 2.16 0.17 -11.97
C LEU A 39 1.57 0.86 -13.20
N PHE A 40 1.34 0.07 -14.23
CA PHE A 40 0.68 0.54 -15.44
C PHE A 40 -0.73 0.99 -15.07
N ILE A 41 -0.98 2.29 -15.27
CA ILE A 41 -2.27 2.92 -15.00
C ILE A 41 -2.98 3.10 -16.35
N GLN A 42 -4.15 2.49 -16.49
CA GLN A 42 -5.08 2.79 -17.58
C GLN A 42 -6.23 3.63 -17.03
N VAL A 43 -6.53 4.74 -17.68
CA VAL A 43 -7.57 5.69 -17.26
C VAL A 43 -8.69 5.70 -18.31
N ILE A 44 -9.93 5.47 -17.89
CA ILE A 44 -11.14 5.50 -18.72
C ILE A 44 -12.24 6.21 -17.94
N GLY A 45 -12.60 7.44 -18.32
CA GLY A 45 -13.61 8.22 -17.59
C GLY A 45 -13.17 8.48 -16.15
N ALA A 46 -13.92 7.98 -15.16
CA ALA A 46 -13.57 8.00 -13.73
C ALA A 46 -12.89 6.69 -13.23
N ILE A 47 -12.69 5.72 -14.12
CA ILE A 47 -12.18 4.39 -13.81
C ILE A 47 -10.67 4.35 -14.06
N VAL A 48 -9.94 3.79 -13.11
CA VAL A 48 -8.48 3.65 -13.14
C VAL A 48 -8.11 2.19 -12.87
N ASP A 49 -7.58 1.50 -13.88
CA ASP A 49 -7.02 0.17 -13.70
C ASP A 49 -5.57 0.30 -13.22
N VAL A 50 -5.28 -0.37 -12.11
CA VAL A 50 -3.99 -0.33 -11.41
C VAL A 50 -3.48 -1.77 -11.34
N ARG A 51 -2.41 -2.09 -12.09
CA ARG A 51 -1.65 -3.34 -11.91
C ARG A 51 -1.01 -3.37 -10.52
N PHE A 52 -0.56 -4.51 -10.02
CA PHE A 52 0.36 -4.66 -8.88
C PHE A 52 1.52 -5.59 -9.27
N GLU A 53 2.73 -5.36 -8.76
CA GLU A 53 3.89 -6.22 -9.06
C GLU A 53 3.73 -7.56 -8.33
N ASP A 54 3.57 -7.50 -7.00
CA ASP A 54 3.46 -8.67 -6.11
C ASP A 54 2.02 -8.98 -5.72
N GLN A 55 1.68 -10.28 -5.60
CA GLN A 55 0.40 -10.71 -5.04
C GLN A 55 0.21 -10.29 -3.58
N GLU A 56 1.28 -10.24 -2.77
CA GLU A 56 1.23 -9.72 -1.40
C GLU A 56 1.01 -8.19 -1.31
N GLY A 57 1.15 -7.47 -2.43
CA GLY A 57 0.86 -6.04 -2.51
C GLY A 57 -0.59 -5.73 -2.88
N LEU A 58 -1.35 -6.75 -3.28
CA LEU A 58 -2.69 -6.60 -3.86
C LEU A 58 -3.69 -6.12 -2.77
N PRO A 59 -4.27 -4.92 -2.92
CA PRO A 59 -5.25 -4.39 -1.96
C PRO A 59 -6.52 -5.21 -1.95
N LEU A 60 -7.22 -5.28 -0.81
CA LEU A 60 -8.57 -5.85 -0.76
C LEU A 60 -9.57 -4.91 -1.46
N ILE A 61 -10.74 -5.45 -1.83
CA ILE A 61 -11.87 -4.63 -2.30
C ILE A 61 -12.27 -3.66 -1.16
N MET A 62 -12.75 -2.47 -1.52
CA MET A 62 -13.01 -1.32 -0.64
C MET A 62 -11.77 -0.68 0.01
N THR A 63 -10.56 -1.18 -0.24
CA THR A 63 -9.32 -0.49 0.20
C THR A 63 -9.10 0.76 -0.65
N PHE A 64 -8.58 1.85 -0.06
CA PHE A 64 -8.19 3.03 -0.83
C PHE A 64 -6.69 3.09 -1.14
N LEU A 65 -6.37 3.63 -2.31
CA LEU A 65 -5.03 3.92 -2.77
C LEU A 65 -4.85 5.44 -2.84
N GLN A 66 -3.66 5.92 -2.49
CA GLN A 66 -3.29 7.32 -2.64
C GLN A 66 -2.26 7.48 -3.75
N VAL A 67 -2.61 8.29 -4.77
CA VAL A 67 -1.67 8.65 -5.84
C VAL A 67 -0.56 9.54 -5.27
N GLN A 68 0.68 9.16 -5.52
CA GLN A 68 1.86 9.92 -5.10
C GLN A 68 2.25 10.97 -6.14
N ASP A 69 2.99 11.98 -5.70
CA ASP A 69 3.51 13.06 -6.54
C ASP A 69 2.40 13.83 -7.31
N HIS A 70 1.18 13.84 -6.79
CA HIS A 70 0.02 14.51 -7.39
C HIS A 70 -0.23 15.88 -6.71
N PRO A 71 -0.52 16.97 -7.44
CA PRO A 71 -0.64 18.32 -6.86
C PRO A 71 -1.83 18.47 -5.89
N LYS A 72 -2.85 17.60 -6.04
CA LYS A 72 -3.96 17.42 -5.08
C LYS A 72 -3.93 15.99 -4.55
N ARG A 73 -4.48 15.76 -3.34
CA ARG A 73 -4.67 14.42 -2.77
C ARG A 73 -5.70 13.62 -3.56
N LEU A 74 -5.26 12.96 -4.63
CA LEU A 74 -6.09 12.07 -5.42
C LEU A 74 -6.17 10.69 -4.75
N VAL A 75 -7.40 10.27 -4.44
CA VAL A 75 -7.73 8.99 -3.80
C VAL A 75 -8.49 8.12 -4.80
N LEU A 76 -8.11 6.85 -4.86
CA LEU A 76 -8.74 5.82 -5.69
C LEU A 76 -9.28 4.71 -4.79
N GLU A 77 -10.53 4.30 -4.94
CA GLU A 77 -11.12 3.18 -4.20
C GLU A 77 -11.10 1.89 -5.02
N VAL A 78 -10.65 0.77 -4.45
CA VAL A 78 -10.60 -0.53 -5.14
C VAL A 78 -11.98 -1.17 -5.21
N SER A 79 -12.54 -1.26 -6.42
CA SER A 79 -13.90 -1.78 -6.64
C SER A 79 -13.94 -3.28 -6.93
N HIS A 80 -12.96 -3.82 -7.67
CA HIS A 80 -12.83 -5.26 -7.90
C HIS A 80 -11.44 -5.64 -8.42
N HIS A 81 -11.11 -6.92 -8.32
CA HIS A 81 -9.91 -7.50 -8.93
C HIS A 81 -10.24 -7.99 -10.35
N LEU A 82 -9.38 -7.68 -11.31
CA LEU A 82 -9.48 -8.15 -12.71
C LEU A 82 -8.64 -9.41 -12.97
N GLY A 83 -7.80 -9.81 -12.01
CA GLY A 83 -6.79 -10.87 -12.18
C GLY A 83 -5.46 -10.33 -12.73
N GLN A 84 -4.46 -11.19 -12.88
CA GLN A 84 -3.09 -10.81 -13.29
C GLN A 84 -2.47 -9.67 -12.44
N ASN A 85 -2.79 -9.67 -11.14
CA ASN A 85 -2.48 -8.61 -10.17
C ASN A 85 -3.07 -7.23 -10.53
N VAL A 86 -4.03 -7.12 -11.46
CA VAL A 86 -4.72 -5.87 -11.79
C VAL A 86 -5.97 -5.73 -10.94
N VAL A 87 -6.15 -4.54 -10.37
CA VAL A 87 -7.39 -4.12 -9.72
C VAL A 87 -8.01 -2.94 -10.47
N ARG A 88 -9.34 -2.92 -10.56
CA ARG A 88 -10.08 -1.75 -11.04
C ARG A 88 -10.39 -0.86 -9.86
N THR A 89 -10.07 0.42 -10.00
CA THR A 89 -10.37 1.44 -8.99
C THR A 89 -11.25 2.55 -9.58
N ILE A 90 -12.01 3.20 -8.72
CA ILE A 90 -12.80 4.40 -9.04
C ILE A 90 -12.12 5.60 -8.37
N ALA A 91 -11.93 6.68 -9.12
CA ALA A 91 -11.40 7.91 -8.56
C ALA A 91 -12.47 8.67 -7.76
N MET A 92 -12.11 9.13 -6.56
CA MET A 92 -13.00 9.90 -5.68
C MET A 92 -12.99 11.42 -5.97
N ASP A 93 -12.08 11.88 -6.83
CA ASP A 93 -11.89 13.27 -7.23
C ASP A 93 -11.38 13.32 -8.68
N GLY A 94 -11.32 14.52 -9.26
CA GLY A 94 -10.80 14.79 -10.60
C GLY A 94 -9.39 14.24 -10.83
N MET A 95 -9.17 13.71 -12.03
CA MET A 95 -7.92 13.02 -12.42
C MET A 95 -7.06 13.87 -13.37
N GLU A 96 -7.24 15.18 -13.35
CA GLU A 96 -6.53 16.10 -14.24
C GLU A 96 -5.02 16.03 -13.98
N GLY A 97 -4.25 15.64 -15.01
CA GLY A 97 -2.81 15.49 -14.89
C GLY A 97 -2.34 14.16 -14.26
N LEU A 98 -3.22 13.16 -14.13
CA LEU A 98 -2.80 11.77 -13.89
C LEU A 98 -2.12 11.21 -15.15
N VAL A 99 -0.92 10.62 -14.98
CA VAL A 99 -0.08 10.11 -16.08
C VAL A 99 0.23 8.63 -15.81
N ARG A 100 0.38 7.83 -16.87
CA ARG A 100 0.72 6.40 -16.74
C ARG A 100 2.07 6.22 -16.02
N GLY A 101 2.18 5.17 -15.21
CA GLY A 101 3.40 4.85 -14.44
C GLY A 101 3.58 5.67 -13.15
N ARG A 102 2.59 6.51 -12.76
CA ARG A 102 2.57 7.19 -11.46
C ARG A 102 2.63 6.16 -10.32
N ARG A 103 3.23 6.57 -9.21
CA ARG A 103 3.27 5.78 -7.97
C ARG A 103 1.90 5.84 -7.28
N VAL A 104 1.46 4.71 -6.75
CA VAL A 104 0.30 4.60 -5.87
C VAL A 104 0.71 3.91 -4.58
N LEU A 105 0.19 4.42 -3.46
CA LEU A 105 0.43 3.88 -2.14
C LEU A 105 -0.83 3.13 -1.69
N ASN A 106 -0.67 1.84 -1.39
CA ASN A 106 -1.72 1.03 -0.78
C ASN A 106 -1.77 1.32 0.72
N THR A 107 -2.91 1.80 1.22
CA THR A 107 -3.07 2.08 2.66
C THR A 107 -3.47 0.85 3.46
N GLY A 108 -3.99 -0.20 2.82
CA GLY A 108 -4.50 -1.41 3.47
C GLY A 108 -5.78 -1.22 4.30
N ALA A 109 -6.42 -0.05 4.21
CA ALA A 109 -7.63 0.29 4.94
C ALA A 109 -8.73 0.84 4.01
N PRO A 110 -10.01 0.75 4.37
CA PRO A 110 -11.10 1.42 3.67
C PRO A 110 -11.13 2.93 3.94
N ILE A 111 -11.82 3.68 3.09
CA ILE A 111 -12.02 5.13 3.29
C ILE A 111 -12.77 5.32 4.62
N THR A 112 -12.19 6.10 5.52
CA THR A 112 -12.79 6.44 6.81
C THR A 112 -13.17 7.92 6.79
N ILE A 113 -14.42 8.22 7.14
CA ILE A 113 -14.91 9.58 7.38
C ILE A 113 -14.66 9.90 8.87
N SER A 114 -14.18 11.12 9.15
CA SER A 114 -13.91 11.62 10.51
C SER A 114 -15.12 12.29 11.13
#